data_AF-A0A8J8GRK2-F1
#
_entry.id   AF-A0A8J8GRK2-F1
#
_cell.length_a   1.000
_cell.length_b   1.000
_cell.length_c   1.000
_cell.angle_alpha   90.00
_cell.angle_beta   90.00
_cell.angle_gamma   90.00
#
_symmetry.space_group_name_H-M   'P 1'
#
loop_
_entity.id
_entity.type
_entity.pdbx_description
1 polymer ?
#
loop_
_entity_poly.entity_id
_entity_poly.type
_entity_poly.pdbx_seq_one_letter_code
_entity_poly.pdbx_strand_id
1 'polypeptide(L)'
;YTVEDAVVVGSLLMSLLRHADRVGVACLAQLVNIIAPIRAESDRPAWRQTIFHPFALTARYARGTVLRAEPRTSTYDTARHGDVPVADVVATHDPETGQLTVLALNRSETEPVNLSAQLRALPGLRVVEHVVLGGDSAELLHTNNAEDPDRVQPRTSTEHTLTDGELTAALPPVSWTMLRLAPTA
;
A
#
# COMPACT_ATOMS: atom_id res chain seq x y z
N TYR A 1 4.94 14.11 8.56
CA TYR A 1 4.53 12.70 8.65
C TYR A 1 5.74 11.82 8.45
N THR A 2 5.86 10.75 9.24
CA THR A 2 6.94 9.76 9.14
C THR A 2 6.64 8.69 8.08
N VAL A 3 7.56 7.78 7.84
CA VAL A 3 7.30 6.57 7.04
C VAL A 3 6.24 5.70 7.71
N GLU A 4 6.32 5.52 9.04
CA GLU A 4 5.32 4.79 9.82
C GLU A 4 3.92 5.36 9.63
N ASP A 5 3.75 6.69 9.71
CA ASP A 5 2.48 7.36 9.44
C ASP A 5 1.92 6.99 8.06
N ALA A 6 2.79 6.90 7.04
CA ALA A 6 2.39 6.56 5.69
C ALA A 6 1.98 5.08 5.56
N VAL A 7 2.68 4.17 6.22
CA VAL A 7 2.29 2.74 6.29
C VAL A 7 0.93 2.60 6.97
N VAL A 8 0.69 3.34 8.07
CA VAL A 8 -0.62 3.38 8.75
C VAL A 8 -1.70 3.95 7.83
N VAL A 9 -1.48 5.09 7.16
CA VAL A 9 -2.45 5.63 6.19
C VAL A 9 -2.75 4.64 5.07
N GLY A 10 -1.73 3.94 4.56
CA GLY A 10 -1.90 2.84 3.61
C GLY A 10 -2.85 1.76 4.13
N SER A 11 -2.66 1.34 5.39
CA SER A 11 -3.55 0.34 6.02
C SER A 11 -5.00 0.83 6.19
N LEU A 12 -5.20 2.11 6.53
CA LEU A 12 -6.55 2.69 6.68
C LEU A 12 -7.29 2.74 5.34
N LEU A 13 -6.57 3.08 4.26
CA LEU A 13 -7.12 3.05 2.90
C LEU A 13 -7.52 1.62 2.50
N MET A 14 -6.71 0.62 2.86
CA MET A 14 -7.05 -0.79 2.62
C MET A 14 -8.30 -1.21 3.39
N SER A 15 -8.47 -0.76 4.64
CA SER A 15 -9.70 -0.97 5.40
C SER A 15 -10.93 -0.33 4.74
N LEU A 16 -10.81 0.91 4.23
CA LEU A 16 -11.90 1.57 3.51
C LEU A 16 -12.30 0.77 2.26
N LEU A 17 -11.33 0.31 1.47
CA LEU A 17 -11.59 -0.53 0.30
C LEU A 17 -12.29 -1.83 0.68
N ARG A 18 -11.84 -2.52 1.73
CA ARG A 18 -12.48 -3.76 2.21
C ARG A 18 -13.95 -3.58 2.60
N HIS A 19 -14.32 -2.38 3.01
CA HIS A 19 -15.68 -2.02 3.40
C HIS A 19 -16.41 -1.18 2.34
N ALA A 20 -15.95 -1.19 1.09
CA ALA A 20 -16.57 -0.43 -0.02
C ALA A 20 -18.02 -0.86 -0.33
N ASP A 21 -18.47 -2.01 0.17
CA ASP A 21 -19.86 -2.44 0.13
C ASP A 21 -20.79 -1.56 0.97
N ARG A 22 -20.25 -0.84 1.97
CA ARG A 22 -21.00 0.05 2.88
C ARG A 22 -20.48 1.48 2.91
N VAL A 23 -19.18 1.68 2.72
CA VAL A 23 -18.53 2.99 2.74
C VAL A 23 -18.53 3.56 1.31
N GLY A 24 -19.57 4.35 0.99
CA GLY A 24 -19.70 4.96 -0.34
C GLY A 24 -18.84 6.20 -0.56
N VAL A 25 -18.41 6.89 0.50
CA VAL A 25 -17.60 8.12 0.44
C VAL A 25 -16.64 8.16 1.62
N ALA A 26 -15.39 8.57 1.37
CA ALA A 26 -14.39 8.87 2.41
C ALA A 26 -13.59 10.12 2.03
N CYS A 27 -13.27 10.96 3.02
CA CYS A 27 -12.52 12.19 2.84
C CYS A 27 -11.29 12.18 3.75
N LEU A 28 -10.08 12.32 3.19
CA LEU A 28 -8.87 12.53 3.97
C LEU A 28 -8.88 13.95 4.56
N ALA A 29 -8.87 14.06 5.89
CA ALA A 29 -8.80 15.33 6.60
C ALA A 29 -7.33 15.69 6.92
N GLN A 30 -6.71 16.70 6.31
CA GLN A 30 -7.19 17.55 5.20
C GLN A 30 -6.26 17.44 3.98
N LEU A 31 -6.53 18.21 2.91
CA LEU A 31 -5.80 18.07 1.64
C LEU A 31 -4.49 18.87 1.59
N VAL A 32 -4.45 20.08 2.16
CA VAL A 32 -3.29 20.99 2.08
C VAL A 32 -2.97 21.61 3.45
N ASN A 33 -1.68 21.64 3.79
CA ASN A 33 -1.08 22.24 5.00
C ASN A 33 -1.46 21.62 6.35
N ILE A 34 -2.73 21.69 6.73
CA ILE A 34 -3.21 21.26 8.04
C ILE A 34 -3.43 19.75 8.01
N ILE A 35 -2.61 19.00 8.77
CA ILE A 35 -2.64 17.52 8.82
C ILE A 35 -2.86 16.88 7.44
N ALA A 36 -2.02 17.29 6.48
CA ALA A 36 -2.27 17.10 5.06
C ALA A 36 -1.16 16.33 4.33
N PRO A 37 -1.49 15.62 3.23
CA PRO A 37 -0.51 15.01 2.35
C PRO A 37 0.27 16.02 1.51
N ILE A 38 -0.26 17.23 1.30
CA ILE A 38 0.37 18.29 0.50
C ILE A 38 0.73 19.45 1.42
N ARG A 39 1.96 19.95 1.29
CA ARG A 39 2.42 21.18 1.95
C ARG A 39 2.64 22.26 0.90
N ALA A 40 2.15 23.45 1.19
CA ALA A 40 2.25 24.64 0.35
C ALA A 40 2.45 25.85 1.28
N GLU A 41 3.70 26.25 1.44
CA GLU A 41 4.10 27.41 2.26
C GLU A 41 4.42 28.61 1.37
N SER A 42 4.32 29.81 1.93
CA SER A 42 4.68 31.04 1.23
C SER A 42 6.13 30.99 0.74
N ASP A 43 6.36 31.51 -0.47
CA ASP A 43 7.69 31.67 -1.07
C ASP A 43 8.50 30.37 -1.25
N ARG A 44 7.82 29.21 -1.26
CA ARG A 44 8.44 27.90 -1.48
C ARG A 44 7.60 27.04 -2.42
N PRO A 45 8.21 26.15 -3.22
CA PRO A 45 7.46 25.14 -3.96
C PRO A 45 6.63 24.26 -3.02
N ALA A 46 5.46 23.81 -3.49
CA ALA A 46 4.68 22.81 -2.78
C ALA A 46 5.38 21.45 -2.80
N TRP A 47 5.26 20.67 -1.73
CA TRP A 47 5.85 19.34 -1.62
C TRP A 47 4.90 18.30 -1.04
N ARG A 48 5.31 17.04 -1.20
CA ARG A 48 4.57 15.85 -0.78
C ARG A 48 5.06 15.41 0.59
N GLN A 49 4.13 15.23 1.53
CA GLN A 49 4.40 14.50 2.76
C GLN A 49 4.40 13.00 2.49
N THR A 50 4.99 12.21 3.38
CA THR A 50 5.07 10.74 3.24
C THR A 50 3.72 10.08 2.97
N ILE A 51 2.66 10.53 3.67
CA ILE A 51 1.28 10.01 3.53
C ILE A 51 0.64 10.31 2.16
N PHE A 52 1.23 11.21 1.35
CA PHE A 52 0.77 11.49 -0.02
C PHE A 52 0.84 10.24 -0.89
N HIS A 53 1.92 9.48 -0.76
CA HIS A 53 2.22 8.36 -1.66
C HIS A 53 1.22 7.21 -1.59
N PRO A 54 0.91 6.61 -0.42
CA PRO A 54 -0.09 5.55 -0.34
C PRO A 54 -1.48 6.06 -0.75
N PHE A 55 -1.82 7.31 -0.43
CA PHE A 55 -3.08 7.92 -0.86
C PHE A 55 -3.15 8.05 -2.38
N ALA A 56 -2.15 8.67 -3.01
CA ALA A 56 -2.13 8.91 -4.46
C ALA A 56 -2.11 7.60 -5.26
N LEU A 57 -1.33 6.61 -4.83
CA LEU A 57 -1.24 5.31 -5.49
C LEU A 57 -2.55 4.53 -5.37
N THR A 58 -3.13 4.46 -4.17
CA THR A 58 -4.43 3.81 -3.95
C THR A 58 -5.52 4.53 -4.75
N ALA A 59 -5.58 5.87 -4.64
CA ALA A 59 -6.54 6.69 -5.34
C ALA A 59 -6.35 6.66 -6.86
N ARG A 60 -5.21 6.24 -7.41
CA ARG A 60 -5.02 6.11 -8.85
C ARG A 60 -5.37 4.71 -9.35
N TYR A 61 -5.01 3.67 -8.60
CA TYR A 61 -4.93 2.30 -9.12
C TYR A 61 -5.88 1.30 -8.45
N ALA A 62 -6.43 1.59 -7.27
CA ALA A 62 -7.48 0.79 -6.68
C ALA A 62 -8.82 1.16 -7.34
N ARG A 63 -9.10 0.54 -8.49
CA ARG A 63 -10.28 0.80 -9.35
C ARG A 63 -11.04 -0.49 -9.65
N GLY A 64 -12.30 -0.33 -10.01
CA GLY A 64 -13.20 -1.43 -10.31
C GLY A 64 -13.78 -2.08 -9.05
N THR A 65 -13.83 -3.41 -9.05
CA THR A 65 -14.46 -4.20 -7.99
C THR A 65 -13.42 -4.63 -6.96
N VAL A 66 -13.69 -4.36 -5.68
CA VAL A 66 -12.89 -4.91 -4.58
C VAL A 66 -13.15 -6.41 -4.49
N LEU A 67 -12.09 -7.20 -4.54
CA LEU A 67 -12.15 -8.65 -4.39
C LEU A 67 -12.16 -9.02 -2.90
N ARG A 68 -12.92 -10.06 -2.56
CA ARG A 68 -12.87 -10.66 -1.22
C ARG A 68 -11.57 -11.45 -1.06
N ALA A 69 -10.55 -10.81 -0.53
CA ALA A 69 -9.31 -11.46 -0.11
C ALA A 69 -9.45 -11.97 1.33
N GLU A 70 -9.01 -13.21 1.58
CA GLU A 70 -8.97 -13.82 2.91
C GLU A 70 -7.52 -14.17 3.27
N PRO A 71 -6.71 -13.18 3.73
CA PRO A 71 -5.32 -13.42 4.06
C PRO A 71 -5.19 -14.42 5.21
N ARG A 72 -4.31 -15.39 5.04
CA ARG A 72 -3.91 -16.35 6.09
C ARG A 72 -2.51 -15.99 6.55
N THR A 73 -2.40 -15.54 7.79
CA THR A 73 -1.14 -15.05 8.35
C THR A 73 -1.13 -15.32 9.85
N SER A 74 0.06 -15.34 10.45
CA SER A 74 0.20 -15.36 11.90
C SER A 74 -0.35 -14.08 12.52
N THR A 75 -0.59 -14.13 13.83
CA THR A 75 -0.91 -12.96 14.63
C THR A 75 0.22 -12.61 15.58
N TYR A 76 0.21 -11.37 16.07
CA TYR A 76 1.05 -10.93 17.18
C TYR A 76 0.18 -10.18 18.18
N ASP A 77 0.54 -10.27 19.46
CA ASP A 77 -0.19 -9.58 20.53
C ASP A 77 0.13 -8.08 20.54
N THR A 78 -0.88 -7.28 20.81
CA THR A 78 -0.76 -5.83 20.96
C THR A 78 -1.42 -5.41 22.25
N ALA A 79 -0.78 -4.49 22.99
CA ALA A 79 -1.25 -4.06 24.30
C ALA A 79 -2.70 -3.52 24.31
N ARG A 80 -3.16 -2.97 23.18
CA ARG A 80 -4.50 -2.35 23.06
C ARG A 80 -5.51 -3.19 22.28
N HIS A 81 -5.06 -3.99 21.31
CA HIS A 81 -5.96 -4.67 20.36
C HIS A 81 -5.91 -6.19 20.45
N GLY A 82 -5.09 -6.76 21.35
CA GLY A 82 -4.88 -8.20 21.46
C GLY A 82 -4.20 -8.74 20.21
N ASP A 83 -4.55 -9.96 19.82
CA ASP A 83 -4.00 -10.64 18.64
C ASP A 83 -4.41 -9.94 17.33
N VAL A 84 -3.43 -9.41 16.61
CA VAL A 84 -3.62 -8.73 15.32
C VAL A 84 -2.88 -9.49 14.21
N PRO A 85 -3.45 -9.64 13.00
CA PRO A 85 -2.76 -10.23 11.86
C PRO A 85 -1.47 -9.48 11.50
N VAL A 86 -0.37 -10.21 11.33
CA VAL A 86 0.93 -9.64 10.95
C VAL A 86 0.87 -9.00 9.56
N ALA A 87 0.17 -9.63 8.62
CA ALA A 87 -0.04 -9.09 7.27
C ALA A 87 -1.49 -8.74 6.99
N ASP A 88 -1.70 -7.84 6.03
CA ASP A 88 -3.03 -7.55 5.49
C ASP A 88 -2.98 -7.36 3.97
N VAL A 89 -4.08 -7.66 3.29
CA VAL A 89 -4.19 -7.56 1.83
C VAL A 89 -5.58 -7.05 1.45
N VAL A 90 -5.63 -6.23 0.40
CA VAL A 90 -6.85 -5.96 -0.36
C VAL A 90 -6.48 -5.96 -1.84
N ALA A 91 -7.40 -6.43 -2.68
CA ALA A 91 -7.20 -6.44 -4.13
C ALA A 91 -8.40 -5.82 -4.84
N THR A 92 -8.16 -5.10 -5.93
CA THR A 92 -9.21 -4.58 -6.82
C THR A 92 -8.97 -5.09 -8.23
N HIS A 93 -10.04 -5.53 -8.88
CA HIS A 93 -10.01 -5.92 -10.29
C HIS A 93 -10.89 -4.98 -11.11
N ASP A 94 -10.31 -4.41 -12.14
CA ASP A 94 -11.01 -3.59 -13.11
C ASP A 94 -11.44 -4.46 -14.30
N PRO A 95 -12.74 -4.78 -14.45
CA PRO A 95 -13.22 -5.64 -15.53
C PRO A 95 -13.11 -4.99 -16.91
N GLU A 96 -13.00 -3.66 -17.02
CA GLU A 96 -12.88 -2.96 -18.30
C GLU A 96 -11.46 -3.07 -18.86
N THR A 97 -10.45 -2.97 -18.00
CA THR A 97 -9.04 -3.00 -18.39
C THR A 97 -8.35 -4.34 -18.13
N GLY A 98 -9.00 -5.24 -17.38
CA GLY A 98 -8.42 -6.48 -16.88
C GLY A 98 -7.29 -6.28 -15.84
N GLN A 99 -7.12 -5.06 -15.32
CA GLN A 99 -6.06 -4.76 -14.37
C GLN A 99 -6.41 -5.27 -12.97
N LEU A 100 -5.42 -5.81 -12.28
CA LEU A 100 -5.49 -6.19 -10.88
C LEU A 100 -4.52 -5.32 -10.10
N THR A 101 -4.99 -4.68 -9.03
CA THR A 101 -4.13 -3.99 -8.06
C THR A 101 -4.21 -4.74 -6.74
N VAL A 102 -3.06 -5.19 -6.23
CA VAL A 102 -2.92 -5.80 -4.92
C VAL A 102 -2.21 -4.80 -4.01
N LEU A 103 -2.85 -4.43 -2.92
CA LEU A 103 -2.25 -3.65 -1.84
C LEU A 103 -2.00 -4.59 -0.66
N ALA A 104 -0.78 -4.58 -0.14
CA ALA A 104 -0.36 -5.45 0.94
C ALA A 104 0.35 -4.65 2.04
N LEU A 105 0.22 -5.13 3.27
CA LEU A 105 0.81 -4.53 4.45
C LEU A 105 1.58 -5.60 5.23
N ASN A 106 2.76 -5.26 5.71
CA ASN A 106 3.46 -6.02 6.74
C ASN A 106 3.60 -5.15 8.01
N ARG A 107 3.00 -5.61 9.11
CA ARG A 107 3.06 -4.96 10.44
C ARG A 107 4.20 -5.46 11.31
N SER A 108 4.88 -6.54 10.91
CA SER A 108 6.04 -7.02 11.65
C SER A 108 7.11 -5.94 11.70
N GLU A 109 7.65 -5.69 12.89
CA GLU A 109 8.70 -4.71 13.10
C GLU A 109 10.08 -5.22 12.67
N THR A 110 10.24 -6.54 12.54
CA THR A 110 11.55 -7.18 12.32
C THR A 110 11.56 -8.16 11.17
N GLU A 111 10.46 -8.89 10.94
CA GLU A 111 10.45 -10.02 10.00
C GLU A 111 9.78 -9.67 8.67
N PRO A 112 10.37 -10.04 7.52
CA PRO A 112 9.68 -9.97 6.24
C PRO A 112 8.53 -10.99 6.19
N VAL A 113 7.51 -10.69 5.40
CA VAL A 113 6.42 -11.63 5.08
C VAL A 113 6.46 -11.96 3.60
N ASN A 114 6.41 -13.24 3.26
CA ASN A 114 6.25 -13.67 1.87
C ASN A 114 4.74 -13.76 1.54
N LEU A 115 4.26 -12.84 0.71
CA LEU A 115 2.94 -12.93 0.11
C LEU A 115 2.95 -14.07 -0.92
N SER A 116 1.97 -14.97 -0.84
CA SER A 116 1.62 -15.91 -1.92
C SER A 116 0.13 -15.77 -2.22
N ALA A 117 -0.21 -15.61 -3.50
CA ALA A 117 -1.58 -15.46 -3.97
C ALA A 117 -1.81 -16.28 -5.25
N GLN A 118 -2.86 -17.10 -5.23
CA GLN A 118 -3.28 -17.91 -6.36
C GLN A 118 -4.24 -17.11 -7.26
N LEU A 119 -3.78 -16.75 -8.45
CA LEU A 119 -4.47 -15.91 -9.43
C LEU A 119 -5.06 -16.72 -10.61
N ARG A 120 -5.24 -18.04 -10.46
CA ARG A 120 -5.80 -18.92 -11.51
C ARG A 120 -7.15 -18.47 -12.09
N ALA A 121 -7.94 -17.71 -11.34
CA ALA A 121 -9.21 -17.14 -11.79
C ALA A 121 -9.06 -15.90 -12.68
N LEU A 122 -7.84 -15.35 -12.76
CA LEU A 122 -7.46 -14.18 -13.56
C LEU A 122 -6.21 -14.56 -14.41
N PRO A 123 -6.38 -15.44 -15.41
CA PRO A 123 -5.26 -15.91 -16.23
C PRO A 123 -4.70 -14.80 -17.13
N GLY A 124 -3.45 -14.97 -17.56
CA GLY A 124 -2.83 -14.05 -18.53
C GLY A 124 -2.48 -12.70 -17.94
N LEU A 125 -2.15 -12.62 -16.65
CA LEU A 125 -1.64 -11.40 -16.02
C LEU A 125 -0.10 -11.38 -16.00
N ARG A 126 0.48 -10.19 -16.04
CA ARG A 126 1.88 -9.91 -15.72
C ARG A 126 1.98 -8.76 -14.73
N VAL A 127 2.95 -8.79 -13.84
CA VAL A 127 3.26 -7.64 -12.97
C VAL A 127 3.85 -6.52 -13.84
N VAL A 128 3.27 -5.34 -13.74
CA VAL A 128 3.71 -4.13 -14.48
C VAL A 128 4.28 -3.06 -13.57
N GLU A 129 4.01 -3.13 -12.26
CA GLU A 129 4.55 -2.21 -11.27
C GLU A 129 4.55 -2.90 -9.90
N HIS A 130 5.65 -2.78 -9.17
CA HIS A 130 5.78 -3.23 -7.78
C HIS A 130 6.51 -2.11 -7.02
N VAL A 131 5.82 -1.48 -6.08
CA VAL A 131 6.39 -0.42 -5.24
C VAL A 131 6.21 -0.75 -3.77
N VAL A 132 7.20 -0.38 -2.98
CA VAL A 132 7.24 -0.58 -1.52
C VAL A 132 7.51 0.76 -0.86
N LEU A 133 6.74 1.08 0.18
CA LEU A 133 6.97 2.20 1.08
C LEU A 133 7.25 1.64 2.48
N GLY A 134 8.33 2.09 3.12
CA GLY A 134 8.87 1.48 4.33
C GLY A 134 9.85 0.35 4.03
N GLY A 135 9.97 -0.61 4.95
CA GLY A 135 10.88 -1.75 4.78
C GLY A 135 12.31 -1.56 5.28
N ASP A 136 12.65 -0.39 5.80
CA ASP A 136 13.93 -0.12 6.45
C ASP A 136 13.67 0.50 7.83
N SER A 137 14.08 -0.21 8.88
CA SER A 137 13.91 0.21 10.27
C SER A 137 14.65 1.51 10.59
N ALA A 138 15.75 1.79 9.89
CA ALA A 138 16.51 3.03 10.04
C ALA A 138 15.76 4.26 9.49
N GLU A 139 14.77 4.04 8.61
CA GLU A 139 14.06 5.10 7.91
C GLU A 139 12.65 5.36 8.47
N LEU A 140 12.16 4.55 9.42
CA LEU A 140 10.74 4.62 9.86
C LEU A 140 10.31 5.99 10.39
N LEU A 141 11.25 6.73 10.98
CA LEU A 141 11.03 8.07 11.51
C LEU A 141 11.40 9.20 10.52
N HIS A 142 11.85 8.88 9.30
CA HIS A 142 12.13 9.87 8.27
C HIS A 142 10.87 10.59 7.80
N THR A 143 11.02 11.87 7.49
CA THR A 143 9.94 12.75 7.03
C THR A 143 10.40 13.53 5.80
N ASN A 144 9.45 14.03 5.00
CA ASN A 144 9.73 15.01 3.94
C ASN A 144 9.52 16.42 4.47
N ASN A 145 10.39 17.34 4.07
CA ASN A 145 10.31 18.77 4.42
C ASN A 145 10.61 19.64 3.18
N ALA A 146 10.63 20.97 3.35
CA ALA A 146 10.82 21.87 2.22
C ALA A 146 12.23 21.78 1.60
N GLU A 147 13.24 21.46 2.42
CA GLU A 147 14.64 21.34 2.02
C GLU A 147 14.95 19.99 1.36
N ASP A 148 14.26 18.94 1.80
CA ASP A 148 14.37 17.57 1.29
C ASP A 148 12.97 16.98 1.07
N PRO A 149 12.26 17.42 0.01
CA PRO A 149 10.85 17.11 -0.23
C PRO A 149 10.61 15.67 -0.70
N ASP A 150 11.68 15.00 -1.12
CA ASP A 150 11.66 13.71 -1.79
C ASP A 150 12.51 12.66 -1.04
N ARG A 151 12.87 12.94 0.22
CA ARG A 151 13.63 12.04 1.12
C ARG A 151 13.01 10.66 1.23
N VAL A 152 11.70 10.64 1.40
CA VAL A 152 10.88 9.44 1.54
C VAL A 152 10.01 9.34 0.30
N GLN A 153 10.24 8.29 -0.48
CA GLN A 153 9.46 7.93 -1.65
C GLN A 153 9.26 6.42 -1.70
N PRO A 154 8.16 5.93 -2.32
CA PRO A 154 8.03 4.52 -2.64
C PRO A 154 9.18 4.07 -3.54
N ARG A 155 9.81 2.96 -3.18
CA ARG A 155 10.90 2.34 -3.93
C ARG A 155 10.32 1.30 -4.88
N THR A 156 10.81 1.28 -6.11
CA THR A 156 10.48 0.17 -7.03
C THR A 156 11.14 -1.12 -6.50
N SER A 157 10.41 -2.23 -6.53
CA SER A 157 10.90 -3.54 -6.17
C SER A 157 10.76 -4.50 -7.34
N THR A 158 11.69 -5.44 -7.46
CA THR A 158 11.63 -6.58 -8.39
C THR A 158 11.51 -7.90 -7.65
N GLU A 159 11.32 -7.87 -6.33
CA GLU A 159 11.22 -9.07 -5.47
C GLU A 159 9.82 -9.67 -5.53
N HIS A 160 9.43 -10.08 -6.74
CA HIS A 160 8.18 -10.77 -7.02
C HIS A 160 8.38 -11.84 -8.08
N THR A 161 7.56 -12.87 -8.03
CA THR A 161 7.44 -13.85 -9.12
C THR A 161 5.98 -14.05 -9.47
N LEU A 162 5.70 -14.34 -10.74
CA LEU A 162 4.39 -14.77 -11.19
C LEU A 162 4.57 -15.94 -12.14
N THR A 163 4.37 -17.14 -11.62
CA THR A 163 4.60 -18.40 -12.35
C THR A 163 3.39 -19.29 -12.16
N ASP A 164 2.87 -19.87 -13.23
CA ASP A 164 1.72 -20.80 -13.21
C ASP A 164 0.49 -20.26 -12.45
N GLY A 165 0.29 -18.94 -12.51
CA GLY A 165 -0.81 -18.26 -11.83
C GLY A 165 -0.60 -18.06 -10.33
N GLU A 166 0.58 -18.34 -9.78
CA GLU A 166 0.95 -17.99 -8.41
C GLU A 166 1.80 -16.73 -8.38
N LEU A 167 1.29 -15.68 -7.75
CA LEU A 167 2.02 -14.47 -7.43
C LEU A 167 2.72 -14.66 -6.09
N THR A 168 4.03 -14.48 -6.04
CA THR A 168 4.76 -14.30 -4.78
C THR A 168 5.44 -12.94 -4.72
N ALA A 169 5.53 -12.35 -3.53
CA ALA A 169 6.27 -11.11 -3.30
C ALA A 169 6.79 -11.02 -1.86
N ALA A 170 8.00 -10.50 -1.69
CA ALA A 170 8.53 -10.19 -0.38
C ALA A 170 7.93 -8.87 0.12
N LEU A 171 7.40 -8.87 1.35
CA LEU A 171 6.92 -7.70 2.06
C LEU A 171 7.89 -7.39 3.20
N PRO A 172 8.76 -6.37 3.06
CA PRO A 172 9.69 -5.99 4.11
C PRO A 172 9.00 -5.63 5.44
N PRO A 173 9.70 -5.65 6.59
CA PRO A 173 9.15 -5.22 7.87
C PRO A 173 8.59 -3.79 7.80
N VAL A 174 7.49 -3.51 8.51
CA VAL A 174 6.83 -2.19 8.55
C VAL A 174 6.72 -1.56 7.15
N SER A 175 5.98 -2.21 6.27
CA SER A 175 5.88 -1.78 4.87
C SER A 175 4.46 -1.82 4.34
N TRP A 176 4.21 -0.91 3.40
CA TRP A 176 3.05 -0.91 2.52
C TRP A 176 3.53 -1.15 1.09
N THR A 177 2.90 -2.10 0.41
CA THR A 177 3.29 -2.56 -0.93
C THR A 177 2.12 -2.46 -1.88
N MET A 178 2.38 -2.00 -3.11
CA MET A 178 1.43 -2.10 -4.22
C MET A 178 2.05 -2.92 -5.35
N LEU A 179 1.31 -3.92 -5.80
CA LEU A 179 1.58 -4.68 -7.03
C LEU A 179 0.44 -4.39 -8.01
N ARG A 180 0.77 -3.86 -9.20
CA ARG A 180 -0.15 -3.78 -10.33
C ARG A 180 0.16 -4.90 -11.30
N LEU A 181 -0.89 -5.57 -11.72
CA LEU A 181 -0.87 -6.54 -12.79
C LEU A 181 -1.79 -6.08 -13.92
N ALA A 182 -1.38 -6.36 -15.14
CA ALA A 182 -2.16 -6.10 -16.34
C ALA A 182 -2.17 -7.34 -17.25
N PRO A 183 -3.16 -7.47 -18.14
CA PRO A 183 -3.19 -8.54 -19.12
C PRO A 183 -1.90 -8.57 -19.96
N THR A 184 -1.43 -9.78 -20.26
CA THR A 184 -0.38 -10.02 -21.25
C THR A 184 -0.95 -9.61 -22.61
N ALA A 185 -0.30 -8.61 -23.22
CA ALA A 185 -0.55 -8.21 -24.61
C ALA A 185 -0.39 -9.39 -25.57
#